data_AF-A0A814YE41-F1
#
_entry.id   AF-A0A814YE41-F1
#
_cell.length_a   1.000
_cell.length_b   1.000
_cell.length_c   1.000
_cell.angle_alpha   90.00
_cell.angle_beta   90.00
_cell.angle_gamma   90.00
#
_symmetry.space_group_name_H-M   'P 1'
#
loop_
_entity.id
_entity.type
_entity.pdbx_description
1 polymer ?
#
loop_
_entity_poly.entity_id
_entity_poly.type
_entity_poly.pdbx_seq_one_letter_code
_entity_poly.pdbx_strand_id
1 'polypeptide(L)' 'MSKSNVLIAGAGIAGPILAFWLSRAGMRSVVVERAPELRTAGQTIDIRGVGFEV' A
#
# COMPACT_ATOMS: atom_id res chain seq x y z
N MET A 1 6.94 11.11 -21.42
CA MET A 1 5.74 10.55 -20.76
C MET A 1 5.57 11.23 -19.41
N SER A 2 4.39 11.76 -19.08
CA SER A 2 4.14 12.30 -17.75
C SER A 2 4.24 11.15 -16.74
N LYS A 3 5.04 11.33 -15.68
CA LYS A 3 5.00 10.39 -14.56
C LYS A 3 3.61 10.50 -13.94
N SER A 4 2.76 9.49 -14.13
CA SER A 4 1.46 9.41 -13.47
C SER A 4 1.68 9.47 -11.96
N ASN A 5 1.14 10.52 -11.34
CA ASN A 5 1.23 10.72 -9.90
C ASN A 5 -0.04 10.15 -9.28
N VAL A 6 0.12 9.18 -8.38
CA VAL A 6 -0.99 8.50 -7.72
C VAL A 6 -1.07 8.97 -6.27
N LEU A 7 -2.24 9.43 -5.83
CA LEU A 7 -2.53 9.65 -4.42
C LEU A 7 -3.25 8.41 -3.88
N ILE A 8 -2.73 7.83 -2.81
CA ILE A 8 -3.29 6.68 -2.12
C ILE A 8 -3.81 7.15 -0.77
N ALA A 9 -5.12 7.01 -0.55
CA ALA A 9 -5.77 7.36 0.72
C ALA A 9 -5.85 6.13 1.62
N GLY A 10 -5.00 6.10 2.66
CA GLY A 10 -4.91 5.06 3.67
C GLY A 10 -3.55 4.37 3.67
N ALA A 11 -2.93 4.27 4.85
CA ALA A 11 -1.72 3.48 5.13
C ALA A 11 -2.04 2.20 5.93
N GLY A 12 -3.27 1.69 5.84
CA GLY A 12 -3.58 0.30 6.17
C GLY A 12 -2.94 -0.67 5.17
N ILE A 13 -3.13 -1.98 5.34
CA ILE A 13 -2.38 -3.04 4.61
C ILE A 13 -2.33 -2.83 3.08
N ALA A 14 -3.44 -2.47 2.43
CA ALA A 14 -3.49 -2.29 0.98
C ALA A 14 -2.68 -1.09 0.46
N GLY A 15 -2.55 -0.02 1.25
CA GLY A 15 -1.92 1.24 0.81
C GLY A 15 -0.43 1.07 0.48
N PRO A 16 0.41 0.59 1.43
CA PRO A 16 1.81 0.28 1.18
C PRO A 16 2.02 -0.80 0.13
N ILE A 17 1.15 -1.83 0.04
CA ILE A 17 1.23 -2.87 -1.00
C ILE A 17 1.07 -2.23 -2.38
N LEU A 18 0.08 -1.37 -2.57
CA LEU A 18 -0.12 -0.66 -3.84
C LEU A 18 1.05 0.26 -4.15
N ALA A 19 1.54 1.02 -3.16
CA ALA A 19 2.69 1.90 -3.33
C ALA A 19 3.96 1.13 -3.76
N PHE A 20 4.20 -0.05 -3.18
CA PHE A 20 5.30 -0.94 -3.56
C PHE A 20 5.25 -1.32 -5.05
N TRP A 21 4.10 -1.80 -5.52
CA TRP A 21 3.95 -2.23 -6.91
C TRP A 21 3.97 -1.06 -7.90
N LEU A 22 3.37 0.09 -7.56
CA LEU A 22 3.45 1.30 -8.37
C LEU A 22 4.89 1.80 -8.52
N SER A 23 5.68 1.76 -7.43
CA SER A 23 7.10 2.10 -7.46
C SER A 23 7.86 1.18 -8.41
N ARG A 24 7.61 -0.13 -8.36
CA ARG A 24 8.22 -1.12 -9.27
C ARG A 24 7.80 -0.93 -10.72
N ALA A 25 6.59 -0.41 -10.96
CA ALA A 25 6.11 -0.02 -12.28
C ALA A 25 6.63 1.35 -12.76
N GLY A 26 7.51 2.02 -12.00
CA GLY A 26 8.08 3.32 -12.36
C GLY A 26 7.14 4.51 -12.15
N MET A 27 6.02 4.30 -11.43
CA MET A 27 5.03 5.33 -11.11
C MET A 27 5.33 5.97 -9.76
N ARG A 28 5.02 7.26 -9.62
CA ARG A 28 5.20 8.00 -8.37
C ARG A 28 3.90 7.94 -7.57
N SER A 29 3.96 7.53 -6.31
CA SER A 29 2.83 7.53 -5.41
C SER A 29 3.08 8.33 -4.13
N VAL A 30 2.03 8.95 -3.61
CA VAL A 30 1.99 9.56 -2.27
C VAL A 30 0.91 8.84 -1.46
N VAL A 31 1.25 8.35 -0.27
CA VAL A 31 0.28 7.76 0.66
C VAL A 31 -0.06 8.79 1.72
N VAL A 32 -1.35 9.00 1.97
CA VAL A 32 -1.85 9.83 3.07
C VAL A 32 -2.63 8.96 4.04
N GLU A 33 -2.41 9.17 5.34
CA GLU A 33 -3.11 8.44 6.40
C GLU A 33 -3.59 9.45 7.45
N ARG A 34 -4.78 9.19 7.98
CA ARG A 34 -5.41 10.03 9.00
C ARG A 34 -4.92 9.67 10.40
N ALA A 35 -4.61 8.40 10.66
CA ALA A 35 -4.06 7.97 11.93
C ALA A 35 -2.73 8.69 12.19
N PRO A 36 -2.55 9.32 13.37
CA PRO A 36 -1.35 10.08 13.68
C PRO A 36 -0.13 9.18 13.93
N GLU A 37 -0.36 7.88 14.10
CA GLU A 37 0.66 6.89 14.42
C GLU A 37 0.27 5.51 13.88
N LEU A 38 1.24 4.60 13.86
CA LEU A 38 1.00 3.22 13.47
C LEU A 38 0.03 2.55 14.44
N ARG A 39 -1.07 2.03 13.89
CA ARG A 39 -2.03 1.25 14.68
C ARG A 39 -1.51 -0.17 14.89
N THR A 40 -1.45 -0.61 16.14
CA THR A 40 -1.08 -1.99 16.53
C THR A 40 -2.29 -2.92 16.66
N ALA A 41 -3.51 -2.39 16.52
CA ALA A 41 -4.77 -3.13 16.57
C ALA A 41 -5.44 -3.15 15.20
N GLY A 42 -6.12 -4.25 14.87
CA GLY A 42 -6.81 -4.45 13.60
C GLY A 42 -7.59 -5.76 13.53
N GLN A 43 -8.11 -6.05 12.34
CA GLN A 43 -8.71 -7.36 12.03
C GLN A 43 -7.63 -8.32 11.55
N THR A 44 -7.71 -9.57 11.96
CA THR A 44 -6.82 -10.63 11.46
C THR A 44 -7.03 -10.81 9.97
N ILE A 45 -5.93 -10.88 9.22
CA ILE A 45 -5.93 -11.21 7.80
C ILE A 45 -5.28 -12.58 7.64
N ASP A 46 -5.96 -13.46 6.92
CA ASP A 46 -5.42 -14.74 6.51
C ASP A 46 -4.92 -14.65 5.07
N ILE A 47 -3.64 -14.94 4.86
CA ILE A 47 -3.00 -14.92 3.54
C ILE A 47 -3.06 -16.35 3.01
N ARG A 48 -3.37 -16.55 1.73
CA ARG A 48 -3.49 -17.90 1.13
C ARG A 48 -3.01 -17.91 -0.31
N GLY A 49 -2.69 -19.11 -0.81
CA GLY A 49 -2.31 -19.34 -2.21
C GLY A 49 -1.11 -18.50 -2.62
N VAL A 50 -1.23 -17.81 -3.76
CA VAL A 50 -0.18 -16.95 -4.34
C VAL A 50 0.30 -15.82 -3.41
N GLY A 51 -0.42 -15.53 -2.32
CA GLY A 51 0.05 -14.58 -1.30
C GLY A 51 1.21 -15.10 -0.43
N PHE A 52 1.47 -16.41 -0.42
CA PHE A 52 2.59 -17.03 0.30
C PHE A 52 3.79 -17.34 -0.59
N GLU A 53 3.56 -17.53 -1.89
CA GLU A 53 4.61 -17.88 -2.84
C GLU A 53 5.27 -16.59 -3.34
N VAL A 54 6.47 -16.30 -2.81
CA VAL A 54 7.29 -15.13 -3.18
C VAL A 54 8.64 -15.58 -3.72
#